data_AF-A0A7W5YMX5-F1
#
_entry.id   AF-A0A7W5YMX5-F1
#
_cell.length_a   1.000
_cell.length_b   1.000
_cell.length_c   1.000
_cell.angle_alpha   90.00
_cell.angle_beta   90.00
_cell.angle_gamma   90.00
#
_symmetry.space_group_name_H-M   'P 1'
#
loop_
_entity.id
_entity.type
_entity.pdbx_description
1 polymer ?
#
loop_
_entity_poly.entity_id
_entity_poly.type
_entity_poly.pdbx_seq_one_letter_code
_entity_poly.pdbx_strand_id
1 'polypeptide(L)' 'MPRSAIRPASSTTIWSASRGETDPANRRSTLLLITARGEEVYEQARQARREVARELFGGLSQEQRETLRELLGTVEQA' A
#
# COMPACT_ATOMS: atom_id res chain seq x y z
N MET A 1 26.29 -6.14 0.66
CA MET A 1 25.35 -5.05 1.01
C MET A 1 23.99 -5.38 0.41
N PRO A 2 23.01 -5.93 1.15
CA PRO A 2 21.71 -6.20 0.53
C PRO A 2 20.94 -4.88 0.35
N ARG A 3 20.54 -4.59 -0.88
CA ARG A 3 19.70 -3.46 -1.27
C ARG A 3 18.23 -3.89 -1.15
N SER A 4 17.53 -3.50 -0.08
CA SER A 4 16.07 -3.60 -0.05
C SER A 4 15.49 -2.27 -0.52
N ALA A 5 15.54 -2.04 -1.83
CA ALA A 5 14.79 -0.97 -2.45
C ALA A 5 13.39 -1.51 -2.72
N ILE A 6 12.38 -0.96 -2.04
CA ILE A 6 10.99 -1.09 -2.47
C ILE A 6 10.98 -0.65 -3.93
N ARG A 7 10.86 -1.60 -4.87
CA ARG A 7 10.76 -1.26 -6.28
C ARG A 7 9.36 -0.67 -6.47
N PRO A 8 9.22 0.65 -6.75
CA PRO A 8 7.91 1.18 -7.06
C PRO A 8 7.34 0.38 -8.23
N ALA A 9 6.09 -0.07 -8.10
CA ALA A 9 5.40 -0.70 -9.22
C ALA A 9 5.48 0.27 -10.40
N SER A 10 5.96 -0.20 -11.55
CA SER A 10 6.00 0.63 -12.75
C SER A 10 4.59 1.15 -13.06
N SER A 11 4.48 2.38 -13.54
CA SER A 11 3.19 3.05 -13.83
C SER A 11 2.25 2.19 -14.69
N THR A 12 2.80 1.39 -15.60
CA THR A 12 2.08 0.39 -16.41
C THR A 12 1.41 -0.72 -15.59
N THR A 13 2.05 -1.16 -14.50
CA THR A 13 1.50 -2.18 -13.58
C THR A 13 0.33 -1.60 -12.77
N ILE A 14 0.40 -0.33 -12.40
CA ILE A 14 -0.67 0.36 -11.65
C ILE A 14 -1.89 0.57 -12.56
N TRP A 15 -1.66 0.90 -13.84
CA TRP A 15 -2.75 1.08 -14.81
C TRP A 15 -3.48 -0.23 -15.15
N SER A 16 -2.79 -1.38 -15.14
CA SER A 16 -3.43 -2.69 -15.35
C SER A 16 -4.14 -3.27 -14.10
N ALA A 17 -3.89 -2.68 -12.92
CA ALA A 17 -4.45 -3.11 -11.65
C ALA A 17 -5.87 -2.57 -11.37
N SER A 18 -6.34 -1.60 -12.15
CA SER A 18 -7.67 -1.00 -11.96
C SER A 18 -8.38 -0.80 -13.29
N ARG A 19 -9.71 -0.82 -13.26
CA ARG A 19 -10.59 -0.53 -14.40
C ARG A 19 -11.62 0.50 -13.98
N GLY A 20 -11.79 1.53 -14.81
CA GLY A 20 -12.86 2.51 -14.65
C GLY A 20 -14.15 2.02 -15.31
N GLU A 21 -15.28 2.15 -14.61
CA GLU A 21 -16.63 1.94 -15.15
C GLU A 21 -17.51 3.13 -14.77
N THR A 22 -18.41 3.57 -15.66
CA THR A 22 -19.34 4.67 -15.33
C THR A 22 -20.31 4.20 -14.26
N ASP A 23 -20.51 5.02 -13.22
CA ASP A 23 -21.47 4.71 -12.17
C ASP A 23 -22.90 4.68 -12.75
N PRO A 24 -23.63 3.55 -12.63
CA PRO A 24 -24.99 3.44 -13.13
C PRO A 24 -25.98 4.36 -12.40
N ALA A 25 -25.71 4.76 -11.15
CA ALA A 25 -26.54 5.67 -10.37
C ALA A 25 -26.23 7.15 -10.66
N ASN A 26 -25.01 7.47 -11.11
CA ASN A 26 -24.61 8.82 -11.44
C ASN A 26 -23.56 8.85 -12.56
N ARG A 27 -24.01 9.14 -13.79
CA ARG A 27 -23.15 9.15 -14.98
C ARG A 27 -22.01 10.18 -14.97
N ARG A 28 -22.00 11.13 -14.02
CA ARG A 28 -20.87 12.07 -13.81
C ARG A 28 -19.76 11.47 -12.94
N SER A 29 -19.95 10.28 -12.40
CA SER A 29 -19.00 9.56 -11.56
C SER A 29 -18.44 8.34 -12.28
N THR A 30 -17.18 8.02 -11.97
CA THR A 30 -16.48 6.82 -12.44
C THR A 30 -16.15 5.95 -11.23
N LEU A 31 -16.60 4.70 -11.26
CA LEU A 31 -16.21 3.66 -10.31
C LEU A 31 -14.85 3.10 -10.71
N LEU A 32 -13.93 2.99 -9.74
CA LEU A 32 -12.68 2.28 -9.91
C LEU A 32 -12.83 0.89 -9.32
N LEU A 33 -12.79 -0.13 -10.18
CA LEU A 33 -12.79 -1.52 -9.79
C LEU A 33 -11.36 -2.05 -9.83
N ILE A 34 -10.96 -2.78 -8.78
CA ILE A 34 -9.69 -3.49 -8.77
C ILE A 34 -9.83 -4.70 -9.71
N THR A 35 -8.86 -4.91 -10.59
CA THR A 35 -8.84 -6.10 -11.46
C THR A 35 -8.29 -7.30 -10.71
N ALA A 36 -8.53 -8.52 -11.17
CA ALA A 36 -7.90 -9.72 -10.59
C ALA A 36 -6.36 -9.61 -10.55
N ARG A 37 -5.77 -9.01 -11.59
CA ARG A 37 -4.33 -8.70 -11.62
C ARG A 37 -3.94 -7.67 -10.55
N GLY A 38 -4.79 -6.69 -10.31
CA GLY A 38 -4.62 -5.72 -9.23
C GLY A 38 -4.65 -6.37 -7.85
N GLU A 39 -5.53 -7.34 -7.63
CA GLU A 39 -5.58 -8.12 -6.38
C GLU A 39 -4.28 -8.91 -6.16
N GLU A 40 -3.76 -9.57 -7.20
CA GLU A 40 -2.48 -10.30 -7.12
C GLU A 40 -1.32 -9.37 -6.75
N VAL A 41 -1.24 -8.20 -7.40
CA VAL A 41 -0.19 -7.21 -7.14
C VAL A 41 -0.35 -6.64 -5.73
N TYR A 42 -1.58 -6.39 -5.29
CA TYR A 42 -1.88 -5.93 -3.94
C TYR A 42 -1.40 -6.94 -2.89
N GLU A 43 -1.71 -8.22 -3.05
CA GLU A 43 -1.28 -9.25 -2.09
C GLU A 43 0.24 -9.41 -2.06
N GLN A 44 0.92 -9.36 -3.21
CA GLN A 44 2.39 -9.37 -3.26
C GLN A 44 2.99 -8.17 -2.52
N ALA A 45 2.47 -6.97 -2.76
CA ALA A 45 2.93 -5.76 -2.07
C ALA A 45 2.64 -5.83 -0.57
N ARG A 46 1.48 -6.36 -0.18
CA ARG A 46 1.07 -6.54 1.21
C ARG A 46 1.99 -7.51 1.95
N GLN A 47 2.37 -8.62 1.31
CA GLN A 47 3.32 -9.58 1.88
C GLN A 47 4.71 -8.96 2.06
N ALA A 48 5.25 -8.34 1.01
CA ALA A 48 6.54 -7.65 1.06
C ALA A 48 6.56 -6.57 2.15
N ARG A 49 5.49 -5.78 2.27
CA ARG A 49 5.36 -4.76 3.32
C ARG A 49 5.38 -5.37 4.72
N ARG A 50 4.73 -6.53 4.92
CA ARG A 50 4.71 -7.23 6.21
C ARG A 50 6.09 -7.78 6.59
N GLU A 51 6.81 -8.31 5.63
CA GLU A 51 8.16 -8.84 5.84
C GLU A 51 9.12 -7.73 6.26
N VAL A 52 9.14 -6.63 5.50
CA VAL A 52 9.95 -5.44 5.84
C VAL A 52 9.53 -4.84 7.18
N ALA A 53 8.23 -4.74 7.47
CA ALA A 53 7.76 -4.25 8.76
C ALA A 53 8.21 -5.15 9.93
N ARG A 54 8.28 -6.47 9.71
CA ARG A 54 8.79 -7.41 10.71
C ARG A 54 10.29 -7.27 10.89
N GLU A 55 11.05 -7.09 9.82
CA GLU A 55 12.50 -6.86 9.88
C GLU A 55 12.82 -5.57 10.65
N LEU A 56 12.15 -4.47 10.31
CA LEU A 56 12.44 -3.16 10.87
C LEU A 56 11.89 -2.97 12.29
N PHE A 57 10.68 -3.47 12.57
CA PHE A 57 9.95 -3.18 13.80
C PHE A 57 9.67 -4.42 14.66
N GLY A 58 10.18 -5.59 14.27
CA GLY A 58 9.97 -6.86 14.95
C GLY A 58 10.43 -6.86 16.41
N GLY A 59 11.52 -6.15 16.72
CA GLY A 59 12.07 -6.01 18.06
C GLY A 59 11.33 -5.03 18.98
N LEU A 60 10.36 -4.27 18.46
CA LEU A 60 9.59 -3.32 19.27
C LEU A 60 8.45 -4.01 20.00
N SER A 61 8.25 -3.65 21.28
CA SER A 61 7.04 -3.98 22.02
C SER A 61 5.81 -3.30 21.40
N GLN A 62 4.61 -3.74 21.77
CA GLN A 62 3.38 -3.12 21.29
C GLN A 62 3.31 -1.63 21.68
N GLU A 63 3.65 -1.30 22.92
CA GLU A 63 3.68 0.07 23.44
C GLU A 63 4.66 0.96 22.64
N GLN A 64 5.87 0.45 22.37
CA GLN A 64 6.86 1.17 21.57
C GLN A 64 6.39 1.42 20.12
N ARG A 65 5.64 0.47 19.54
CA ARG A 65 5.05 0.65 18.20
C ARG A 65 3.96 1.71 18.20
N GLU A 66 3.18 1.78 19.28
CA GLU A 66 2.11 2.77 19.43
C GLU A 66 2.70 4.18 19.59
N THR A 67 3.70 4.36 20.45
CA THR A 67 4.44 5.62 20.57
C THR A 67 5.07 6.05 19.24
N LEU A 68 5.74 5.13 18.54
CA LEU A 68 6.34 5.43 17.23
C LEU A 68 5.28 5.89 16.22
N ARG A 69 4.11 5.24 16.21
CA ARG A 69 2.99 5.61 15.33
C ARG A 69 2.50 7.04 15.61
N GLU A 70 2.36 7.42 16.88
CA GLU A 70 1.93 8.77 17.27
C GLU A 70 2.95 9.83 16.82
N LEU A 71 4.23 9.57 17.03
CA LEU A 71 5.32 10.47 16.62
C LEU A 71 5.35 10.65 15.10
N LEU A 72 5.26 9.55 14.33
CA LEU A 72 5.20 9.62 12.87
C LEU A 72 3.96 10.37 12.37
N GLY A 73 2.80 10.16 13.01
CA GLY A 73 1.57 10.89 12.70
C GLY A 73 1.69 12.39 12.90
N THR A 74 2.53 12.83 13.85
CA THR A 74 2.81 14.26 14.07
C THR A 74 3.63 14.87 12.91
N VAL A 75 4.54 14.09 12.31
CA VAL A 75 5.39 14.56 11.20
C VAL A 75 4.64 14.59 9.87
N GLU A 76 3.73 13.64 9.61
CA GLU A 76 2.95 13.61 8.36
C GLU A 76 1.94 14.76 8.22
N GLN A 77 1.57 15.40 9.33
CA GLN A 77 0.61 16.50 9.36
C GLN A 77 1.25 17.90 9.27
N ALA A 78 2.58 17.98 9.26
CA ALA A 78 3.36 19.22 9.16
C ALA A 78 3.75 19.54 7.72
#